data_AF-A0A7W8L856-F1
#
_entry.id   AF-A0A7W8L856-F1
#
_cell.length_a   1.000
_cell.length_b   1.000
_cell.length_c   1.000
_cell.angle_alpha   90.00
_cell.angle_beta   90.00
_cell.angle_gamma   90.00
#
_symmetry.space_group_name_H-M   'P 1'
#
loop_
_entity.id
_entity.type
_entity.pdbx_description
1 polymer ?
#
loop_
_entity_poly.entity_id
_entity_poly.type
_entity_poly.pdbx_seq_one_letter_code
_entity_poly.pdbx_strand_id
1 'polypeptide(L)'
;MEQLRQQSSGKDWTVEEECDLCRITYSIYSNFPPMPHAQALNAETGEFFPFDRVRELKSGYAMAEALGYAWACNCRGRAPKRFNEQFELRDSTGKRQAGVRYRIRVGSRVIAKGVTDFQGGTQRVSTDNANQISIELPGNSNGLR
;
A
#
# COMPACT_ATOMS: atom_id res chain seq x y z
N MET A 1 -27.76 -11.97 -13.07
CA MET A 1 -26.43 -11.42 -12.76
C MET A 1 -26.64 -10.24 -11.84
N GLU A 2 -26.74 -10.51 -10.54
CA GLU A 2 -27.04 -9.49 -9.53
C GLU A 2 -25.71 -8.95 -8.99
N GLN A 3 -25.43 -7.67 -9.26
CA GLN A 3 -24.26 -6.99 -8.74
C GLN A 3 -24.51 -6.68 -7.26
N LEU A 4 -23.91 -7.47 -6.37
CA LEU A 4 -23.85 -7.16 -4.95
C LEU A 4 -22.96 -5.92 -4.77
N ARG A 5 -23.61 -4.76 -4.64
CA ARG A 5 -22.97 -3.51 -4.21
C ARG A 5 -22.37 -3.72 -2.83
N GLN A 6 -21.05 -3.71 -2.75
CA GLN A 6 -20.31 -3.62 -1.50
C GLN A 6 -20.54 -2.24 -0.90
N GLN A 7 -21.36 -2.16 0.15
CA GLN A 7 -21.46 -0.99 1.00
C GLN A 7 -20.33 -1.06 2.03
N SER A 8 -19.32 -0.19 1.88
CA SER A 8 -18.29 0.00 2.89
C SER A 8 -18.89 0.73 4.10
N SER A 9 -19.19 0.00 5.17
CA SER A 9 -19.53 0.61 6.46
C SER A 9 -18.24 1.09 7.11
N GLY A 10 -18.02 2.41 7.11
CA GLY A 10 -16.87 3.00 7.78
C GLY A 10 -16.86 2.66 9.27
N LYS A 11 -15.80 1.99 9.71
CA LYS A 11 -15.25 1.96 11.07
C LYS A 11 -13.90 1.24 11.00
N ASP A 12 -12.89 1.88 11.61
CA ASP A 12 -11.57 1.39 11.98
C ASP A 12 -11.09 0.07 11.34
N TRP A 13 -10.30 0.18 10.27
CA TRP A 13 -9.90 -0.96 9.45
C TRP A 13 -8.93 -1.88 10.19
N THR A 14 -9.25 -3.17 10.29
CA THR A 14 -8.27 -4.16 10.76
C THR A 14 -7.34 -4.54 9.61
N VAL A 15 -6.10 -4.93 9.92
CA VAL A 15 -5.09 -5.38 8.93
C VAL A 15 -5.60 -6.53 8.02
N GLU A 16 -6.66 -7.22 8.44
CA GLU A 16 -7.34 -8.27 7.68
C GLU A 16 -8.17 -7.74 6.50
N GLU A 17 -8.61 -6.49 6.53
CA GLU A 17 -9.44 -5.88 5.48
C GLU A 17 -8.59 -5.33 4.31
N GLU A 18 -7.32 -5.02 4.51
CA GLU A 18 -6.43 -4.47 3.47
C GLU A 18 -5.84 -5.51 2.50
N CYS A 19 -5.69 -6.77 2.95
CA CYS A 19 -5.17 -7.84 2.08
C CYS A 19 -6.31 -8.58 1.40
N ASP A 20 -6.67 -8.19 0.17
CA ASP A 20 -7.75 -8.81 -0.60
C ASP A 20 -7.70 -10.34 -0.60
N LEU A 21 -6.52 -10.96 -0.75
CA LEU A 21 -6.42 -12.42 -0.71
C LEU A 21 -6.77 -13.00 0.68
N CYS A 22 -6.30 -12.39 1.76
CA CYS A 22 -6.60 -12.83 3.12
C CYS A 22 -8.07 -12.60 3.46
N ARG A 23 -8.63 -11.46 3.05
CA ARG A 23 -10.05 -11.14 3.19
C ARG A 23 -10.93 -12.13 2.44
N ILE A 24 -10.61 -12.40 1.17
CA ILE A 24 -11.32 -13.38 0.33
C ILE A 24 -11.20 -14.77 0.94
N THR A 25 -10.00 -15.18 1.36
CA THR A 25 -9.76 -16.46 2.03
C THR A 25 -10.65 -16.60 3.25
N TYR A 26 -10.62 -15.61 4.15
CA TYR A 26 -11.47 -15.61 5.34
C TYR A 26 -12.95 -15.70 5.00
N SER A 27 -13.41 -14.89 4.03
CA SER A 27 -14.81 -14.87 3.59
C SER A 27 -15.27 -16.20 2.99
N ILE A 28 -14.40 -16.92 2.28
CA ILE A 28 -14.73 -18.22 1.68
C ILE A 28 -14.82 -19.26 2.80
N TYR A 29 -13.76 -19.44 3.58
CA TYR A 29 -13.65 -20.56 4.51
C TYR A 29 -14.54 -20.39 5.75
N SER A 30 -14.71 -19.17 6.27
CA SER A 30 -15.59 -18.94 7.44
C SER A 30 -17.06 -19.23 7.14
N ASN A 31 -17.47 -19.06 5.88
CA ASN A 31 -18.85 -19.31 5.43
C ASN A 31 -19.02 -20.70 4.77
N PHE A 32 -17.95 -21.46 4.61
CA PHE A 32 -18.03 -22.79 4.01
C PHE A 32 -18.73 -23.76 4.97
N PRO A 33 -19.64 -24.62 4.49
CA PRO A 33 -20.26 -25.64 5.32
C PRO A 33 -19.21 -26.63 5.86
N PRO A 34 -19.49 -27.32 6.98
CA PRO A 34 -18.64 -28.41 7.47
C PRO A 34 -18.44 -29.50 6.42
N MET A 35 -17.21 -29.96 6.29
CA MET A 35 -16.81 -30.97 5.30
C MET A 35 -15.93 -32.04 5.97
N PRO A 36 -16.52 -32.93 6.79
CA PRO A 36 -15.80 -33.82 7.73
C PRO A 36 -14.90 -34.87 7.06
N HIS A 37 -14.99 -35.04 5.74
CA HIS A 37 -14.17 -35.97 4.96
C HIS A 37 -13.33 -35.27 3.89
N ALA A 38 -13.46 -33.96 3.73
CA ALA A 38 -12.67 -33.23 2.76
C ALA A 38 -11.25 -32.99 3.30
N GLN A 39 -10.29 -33.04 2.39
CA GLN A 39 -8.91 -32.65 2.68
C GLN A 39 -8.58 -31.35 1.97
N ALA A 40 -7.84 -30.49 2.66
CA ALA A 40 -7.15 -29.36 2.09
C ALA A 40 -5.70 -29.76 1.78
N LEU A 41 -5.12 -29.13 0.76
CA LEU A 41 -3.72 -29.27 0.40
C LEU A 41 -3.00 -27.99 0.78
N ASN A 42 -1.91 -28.10 1.53
CA ASN A 42 -0.92 -27.02 1.61
C ASN A 42 -0.12 -27.03 0.30
N ALA A 43 -0.29 -26.00 -0.53
CA ALA A 43 0.31 -25.94 -1.85
C ALA A 43 1.84 -25.78 -1.83
N GLU A 44 2.40 -25.30 -0.72
CA GLU A 44 3.83 -25.09 -0.54
C GLU A 44 4.54 -26.38 -0.09
N THR A 45 3.97 -27.09 0.88
CA THR A 45 4.57 -28.31 1.45
C THR A 45 4.11 -29.60 0.79
N GLY A 46 2.98 -29.57 0.07
CA GLY A 46 2.33 -30.76 -0.48
C GLY A 46 1.57 -31.60 0.56
N GLU A 47 1.46 -31.12 1.80
CA GLU A 47 0.78 -31.83 2.88
C GLU A 47 -0.74 -31.74 2.73
N PHE A 48 -1.42 -32.90 2.83
CA PHE A 48 -2.87 -32.96 2.96
C PHE A 48 -3.29 -32.97 4.42
N PHE A 49 -4.32 -32.19 4.76
CA PHE A 49 -4.86 -32.09 6.11
C PHE A 49 -6.38 -31.93 6.11
N PRO A 50 -7.09 -32.19 7.22
CA PRO A 50 -8.54 -32.06 7.28
C PRO A 50 -8.99 -30.63 6.94
N PHE A 51 -9.93 -30.50 6.00
CA PHE A 51 -10.41 -29.20 5.53
C PHE A 51 -11.00 -28.33 6.65
N ASP A 52 -11.71 -28.95 7.60
CA ASP A 52 -12.31 -28.24 8.73
C ASP A 52 -11.28 -27.49 9.59
N ARG A 53 -10.01 -27.93 9.59
CA ARG A 53 -8.91 -27.19 10.24
C ARG A 53 -8.80 -25.76 9.69
N VAL A 54 -9.01 -25.53 8.39
CA VAL A 54 -8.96 -24.18 7.81
C VAL A 54 -10.07 -23.30 8.38
N ARG A 55 -11.28 -23.86 8.50
CA ARG A 55 -12.49 -23.15 8.97
C ARG A 55 -12.39 -22.72 10.43
N GLU A 56 -11.65 -23.46 11.25
CA GLU A 56 -11.42 -23.17 12.67
C GLU A 56 -10.40 -22.05 12.92
N LEU A 57 -9.65 -21.63 11.90
CA LEU A 57 -8.63 -20.59 12.03
C LEU A 57 -9.25 -19.21 12.15
N LYS A 58 -8.65 -18.37 12.98
CA LYS A 58 -9.25 -17.10 13.43
C LYS A 58 -9.09 -15.94 12.45
N SER A 59 -8.22 -16.09 11.44
CA SER A 59 -7.91 -15.02 10.49
C SER A 59 -7.64 -15.55 9.09
N GLY A 60 -7.87 -14.70 8.09
CA GLY A 60 -7.53 -15.00 6.69
C GLY A 60 -6.05 -15.28 6.48
N TYR A 61 -5.17 -14.67 7.28
CA TYR A 61 -3.74 -14.94 7.24
C TYR A 61 -3.43 -16.35 7.74
N ALA A 62 -3.98 -16.75 8.89
CA ALA A 62 -3.76 -18.09 9.42
C ALA A 62 -4.30 -19.16 8.45
N MET A 63 -5.47 -18.90 7.84
CA MET A 63 -6.03 -19.75 6.78
C MET A 63 -5.10 -19.85 5.57
N ALA A 64 -4.57 -18.71 5.10
CA ALA A 64 -3.64 -18.66 3.97
C ALA A 64 -2.30 -19.35 4.27
N GLU A 65 -1.82 -19.26 5.51
CA GLU A 65 -0.61 -19.92 5.99
C GLU A 65 -0.79 -21.44 6.00
N ALA A 66 -1.90 -21.92 6.57
CA ALA A 66 -2.24 -23.34 6.58
C ALA A 66 -2.32 -23.94 5.16
N LEU A 67 -2.74 -23.14 4.18
CA LEU A 67 -2.88 -23.55 2.78
C LEU A 67 -1.62 -23.28 1.93
N GLY A 68 -0.55 -22.72 2.48
CA GLY A 68 0.72 -22.53 1.77
C GLY A 68 0.77 -21.33 0.82
N TYR A 69 -0.06 -20.31 1.04
CA TYR A 69 -0.07 -19.08 0.24
C TYR A 69 -0.04 -17.79 1.07
N ALA A 70 0.39 -17.87 2.34
CA ALA A 70 0.57 -16.70 3.20
C ALA A 70 1.53 -15.64 2.61
N TRP A 71 2.48 -16.05 1.77
CA TRP A 71 3.35 -15.11 1.04
C TRP A 71 2.56 -14.14 0.13
N ALA A 72 1.41 -14.56 -0.40
CA ALA A 72 0.54 -13.72 -1.22
C ALA A 72 -0.39 -12.83 -0.36
N CYS A 73 -0.53 -13.15 0.92
CA CYS A 73 -1.11 -12.29 1.95
C CYS A 73 -0.12 -11.27 2.52
N ASN A 74 1.11 -11.20 2.00
CA ASN A 74 2.17 -10.37 2.57
C ASN A 74 2.04 -8.88 2.18
N CYS A 75 0.89 -8.26 2.48
CA CYS A 75 0.80 -6.79 2.50
C CYS A 75 1.66 -6.20 3.61
N ARG A 76 2.10 -7.00 4.59
CA ARG A 76 3.15 -6.66 5.57
C ARG A 76 4.49 -6.30 4.92
N GLY A 77 4.74 -6.71 3.66
CA GLY A 77 5.90 -6.33 2.86
C GLY A 77 5.66 -5.15 1.89
N ARG A 78 4.41 -4.69 1.71
CA ARG A 78 4.16 -3.40 1.06
C ARG A 78 4.46 -2.35 2.09
N ALA A 79 5.70 -1.85 2.08
CA ALA A 79 6.05 -0.74 2.95
C ALA A 79 4.94 0.33 2.82
N PRO A 80 4.36 0.84 3.93
CA PRO A 80 3.42 1.97 3.91
C PRO A 80 4.06 3.24 3.31
N LYS A 81 5.32 3.13 2.87
CA LYS A 81 6.11 4.13 2.17
C LYS A 81 6.78 3.53 0.93
N ARG A 82 6.10 2.64 0.18
CA ARG A 82 6.61 2.14 -1.11
C ARG A 82 6.95 3.30 -2.04
N PHE A 83 6.12 4.34 -2.00
CA PHE A 83 6.31 5.59 -2.74
C PHE A 83 6.90 6.66 -1.83
N ASN A 84 8.09 6.38 -1.27
CA ASN A 84 8.87 7.28 -0.42
C ASN A 84 10.05 7.84 -1.17
N GLU A 85 9.91 9.07 -1.64
CA GLU A 85 10.86 9.65 -2.58
C GLU A 85 11.41 10.97 -2.05
N GLN A 86 12.61 11.29 -2.52
CA GLN A 86 13.27 12.57 -2.31
C GLN A 86 13.66 13.10 -3.68
N PHE A 87 13.38 14.38 -3.92
CA PHE A 87 13.69 15.02 -5.20
C PHE A 87 14.85 15.98 -5.03
N GLU A 88 15.75 16.00 -6.02
CA GLU A 88 16.87 16.93 -6.10
C GLU A 88 16.55 18.00 -7.13
N LEU A 89 16.63 19.28 -6.73
CA LEU A 89 16.41 20.41 -7.64
C LEU A 89 17.72 20.80 -8.33
N ARG A 90 17.68 20.84 -9.65
CA ARG A 90 18.78 21.28 -10.51
C ARG A 90 18.29 22.37 -11.48
N ASP A 91 19.17 23.29 -11.83
CA ASP A 91 18.90 24.21 -12.94
C ASP A 91 19.11 23.53 -14.30
N SER A 92 18.88 24.27 -15.38
CA SER A 92 19.05 23.79 -16.76
C SER A 92 20.47 23.36 -17.11
N THR A 93 21.48 23.82 -16.35
CA THR A 93 22.88 23.41 -16.50
C THR A 93 23.23 22.17 -15.69
N GLY A 94 22.27 21.65 -14.91
CA GLY A 94 22.46 20.50 -14.01
C GLY A 94 23.03 20.88 -12.64
N LYS A 95 23.20 22.18 -12.33
CA LYS A 95 23.73 22.63 -11.05
C LYS A 95 22.65 22.56 -9.97
N ARG A 96 23.01 21.94 -8.84
CA ARG A 96 22.17 21.79 -7.64
C ARG A 96 21.76 23.14 -7.08
N GLN A 97 20.47 23.26 -6.75
CA GLN A 97 19.86 24.48 -6.24
C GLN A 97 19.54 24.33 -4.76
N ALA A 98 20.47 24.77 -3.91
CA ALA A 98 20.30 24.80 -2.45
C ALA A 98 19.51 26.05 -2.00
N GLY A 99 18.80 25.97 -0.88
CA GLY A 99 18.14 27.12 -0.29
C GLY A 99 16.88 27.59 -1.04
N VAL A 100 16.36 26.80 -1.98
CA VAL A 100 15.18 27.15 -2.77
C VAL A 100 13.91 26.67 -2.08
N ARG A 101 12.97 27.59 -1.86
CA ARG A 101 11.63 27.25 -1.35
C ARG A 101 10.87 26.42 -2.37
N TYR A 102 10.13 25.42 -1.90
CA TYR A 102 9.35 24.57 -2.78
C TYR A 102 8.02 24.13 -2.13
N ARG A 103 7.08 23.70 -2.98
CA ARG A 103 5.88 22.94 -2.61
C ARG A 103 5.75 21.71 -3.51
N ILE A 104 5.39 20.57 -2.91
CA ILE A 104 5.08 19.34 -3.64
C ILE A 104 3.58 19.09 -3.54
N ARG A 105 2.95 18.81 -4.67
CA ARG A 105 1.50 18.60 -4.77
C ARG A 105 1.17 17.27 -5.44
N VAL A 106 0.02 16.72 -5.04
CA VAL A 106 -0.71 15.67 -5.77
C VAL A 106 -2.06 16.27 -6.15
N GLY A 107 -2.27 16.50 -7.43
CA GLY A 107 -3.41 17.29 -7.91
C GLY A 107 -3.47 18.67 -7.24
N SER A 108 -4.61 19.01 -6.64
CA SER A 108 -4.79 20.29 -5.95
C SER A 108 -4.20 20.33 -4.52
N ARG A 109 -3.87 19.18 -3.92
CA ARG A 109 -3.42 19.08 -2.53
C ARG A 109 -1.91 19.28 -2.41
N VAL A 110 -1.48 20.16 -1.51
CA VAL A 110 -0.07 20.28 -1.09
C VAL A 110 0.22 19.18 -0.09
N ILE A 111 1.20 18.32 -0.40
CA ILE A 111 1.60 17.21 0.47
C ILE A 111 2.93 17.47 1.18
N ALA A 112 3.74 18.41 0.68
CA ALA A 112 4.95 18.86 1.34
C ALA A 112 5.29 20.31 0.97
N LYS A 113 5.95 21.02 1.88
CA LYS A 113 6.53 22.36 1.65
C LYS A 113 7.85 22.45 2.42
N GLY A 114 8.82 23.17 1.88
CA GLY A 114 10.12 23.29 2.51
C GLY A 114 11.10 24.17 1.76
N VAL A 115 12.37 24.04 2.14
CA VAL A 115 13.53 24.65 1.48
C VAL A 115 14.49 23.51 1.15
N THR A 116 15.09 23.54 -0.03
CA THR A 116 16.07 22.51 -0.42
C THR A 116 17.34 22.59 0.45
N ASP A 117 17.92 21.43 0.76
CA ASP A 117 19.16 21.32 1.52
C ASP A 117 20.40 21.77 0.72
N PHE A 118 21.59 21.64 1.31
CA PHE A 118 22.85 22.04 0.68
C PHE A 118 23.20 21.25 -0.59
N GLN A 119 22.56 20.10 -0.82
CA GLN A 119 22.69 19.29 -2.03
C GLN A 119 21.54 19.54 -3.02
N GLY A 120 20.64 20.47 -2.73
CA GLY A 120 19.44 20.72 -3.53
C GLY A 120 18.32 19.71 -3.26
N GLY A 121 18.44 18.87 -2.22
CA GLY A 121 17.46 17.86 -1.86
C GLY A 121 16.23 18.47 -1.16
N THR A 122 15.04 18.01 -1.54
CA THR A 122 13.79 18.23 -0.80
C THR A 122 13.72 17.32 0.43
N GLN A 123 12.76 17.54 1.33
CA GLN A 123 12.38 16.52 2.32
C GLN A 123 11.83 15.27 1.62
N ARG A 124 11.96 14.10 2.27
CA ARG A 124 11.32 12.88 1.78
C ARG A 124 9.80 12.98 1.89
N VAL A 125 9.10 12.51 0.88
CA VAL A 125 7.63 12.50 0.83
C VAL A 125 7.16 11.08 0.57
N SER A 126 6.14 10.65 1.30
CA SER A 126 5.52 9.33 1.14
C SER A 126 4.07 9.48 0.70
N THR A 127 3.62 8.61 -0.21
CA THR A 127 2.21 8.50 -0.61
C THR A 127 1.75 7.06 -0.53
N ASP A 128 0.45 6.87 -0.29
CA ASP A 128 -0.14 5.54 -0.11
C ASP A 128 -0.22 4.75 -1.43
N ASN A 129 -0.23 5.45 -2.57
CA ASN A 129 -0.33 4.90 -3.92
C ASN A 129 0.61 5.63 -4.90
N ALA A 130 0.82 5.05 -6.08
CA ALA A 130 1.53 5.74 -7.16
C ALA A 130 0.74 6.98 -7.59
N ASN A 131 1.36 8.15 -7.52
CA ASN A 131 0.73 9.43 -7.87
C ASN A 131 1.64 10.25 -8.77
N GLN A 132 1.04 10.99 -9.71
CA GLN A 132 1.74 12.07 -10.39
C GLN A 132 1.85 13.25 -9.41
N ILE A 133 3.07 13.74 -9.21
CA ILE A 133 3.33 14.92 -8.39
C ILE A 133 3.75 16.12 -9.24
N SER A 134 3.53 17.33 -8.72
CA SER A 134 4.15 18.54 -9.23
C SER A 134 4.99 19.21 -8.14
N ILE A 135 6.15 19.72 -8.53
CA ILE A 135 7.03 20.52 -7.66
C ILE A 135 6.94 21.97 -8.14
N GLU A 136 6.38 22.82 -7.29
CA GLU A 136 6.25 24.25 -7.54
C GLU A 136 7.36 24.99 -6.81
N LEU A 137 8.03 25.87 -7.54
CA LEU A 137 8.95 26.86 -6.98
C LEU A 137 8.18 28.20 -6.93
N PRO A 138 8.32 29.00 -5.85
CA PRO A 138 7.80 30.36 -5.88
C PRO A 138 8.50 31.10 -7.02
N GLY A 139 7.72 31.64 -7.94
CA GLY A 139 8.26 32.49 -8.99
C GLY A 139 9.03 33.63 -8.35
N ASN A 140 10.31 33.76 -8.67
CA ASN A 140 11.04 34.98 -8.39
C ASN A 140 10.39 36.08 -9.23
N SER A 141 9.56 36.91 -8.62
CA SER A 141 9.34 38.28 -9.08
C SER A 141 10.59 39.13 -8.79
N ASN A 142 11.75 38.68 -9.25
CA ASN A 142 12.89 39.57 -9.45
C ASN A 142 12.77 40.06 -10.89
N GLY A 143 12.16 41.25 -11.00
CA GLY A 143 12.01 41.97 -12.24
C GLY A 143 13.34 42.06 -12.98
N LEU A 144 13.30 41.70 -14.25
CA LEU A 144 14.17 42.28 -15.26
C LEU A 144 14.05 43.81 -15.18
N ARG A 145 15.10 44.44 -14.68
CA ARG A 145 15.52 45.79 -15.05
C ARG A 145 17.03 45.75 -15.23
#